data_AF-A0AA95KVP9-F1
#
_entry.id   AF-A0AA95KVP9-F1
#
_cell.length_a   1.000
_cell.length_b   1.000
_cell.length_c   1.000
_cell.angle_alpha   90.00
_cell.angle_beta   90.00
_cell.angle_gamma   90.00
#
_symmetry.space_group_name_H-M   'P 1'
#
loop_
_entity.id
_entity.type
_entity.pdbx_description
1 polymer ?
#
loop_
_entity_poly.entity_id
_entity_poly.type
_entity_poly.pdbx_seq_one_letter_code
_entity_poly.pdbx_strand_id
1 'polypeptide(L)'
;MKPVKSNQKDMLLDQFTLRYTKFLDINAALAWIEEEEEVGDTVPQNIKDAFPNTSPSQTTLYDLKKAFASSHQDVVLFADNDYQEWDYEDNENGWQPQYMSHFVMKSHNTSFCILKSKPDSMSEPIKAICREINAWAKGDEVKTISNPWVDKDIYPIAYIDGYLYFMNNKENAQLNIQWGNNTMFFVRTDNPASGASVIDLSYKPSAKLLKLSGNKYREISTNQLGDILQTESGGLIDQFISYAKQNAGKLRISYQDEHLKSIMGIIITLQTIEHIIKQIGSEFDIEFMVEIYKDDRGNADSICANQPSSEKRDAWLTSLTKAWIDDLSYEHGIKGTLIPVVSLNKRTLTHWRVLTITCGKKRLSIYPDGGFINEWNIGRQPNGERFDVKTITHDTNIHLFRNKDIKFDIIIEDC
;
A
#
# COMPACT_ATOMS: atom_id res chain seq x y z
N MET A 1 23.22 0.53 45.73
CA MET A 1 22.41 1.72 46.09
C MET A 1 21.25 1.26 46.97
N LYS A 2 20.84 2.06 47.96
CA LYS A 2 19.80 1.73 48.95
C LYS A 2 18.44 1.44 48.28
N PRO A 3 17.58 0.58 48.84
CA PRO A 3 16.22 0.43 48.38
C PRO A 3 15.42 1.66 48.84
N VAL A 4 14.90 2.44 47.89
CA VAL A 4 13.93 3.49 48.19
C VAL A 4 12.55 2.85 48.18
N LYS A 5 11.91 2.75 49.34
CA LYS A 5 10.49 2.39 49.44
C LYS A 5 9.62 3.67 49.49
N SER A 6 8.71 3.71 48.50
CA SER A 6 7.38 4.35 48.40
C SER A 6 7.20 5.87 48.54
N ASN A 7 6.66 6.51 47.48
CA ASN A 7 5.32 7.13 47.49
C ASN A 7 4.75 7.39 46.07
N GLN A 8 4.32 6.30 45.44
CA GLN A 8 3.16 6.00 44.54
C GLN A 8 2.31 7.06 43.77
N LYS A 9 2.40 8.38 43.97
CA LYS A 9 1.50 9.33 43.26
C LYS A 9 2.23 10.37 42.43
N ASP A 10 3.39 10.80 42.91
CA ASP A 10 4.21 11.84 42.28
C ASP A 10 4.95 11.34 41.03
N MET A 11 4.96 10.02 40.78
CA MET A 11 5.50 9.42 39.54
C MET A 11 4.49 9.42 38.38
N LEU A 12 3.19 9.48 38.67
CA LEU A 12 2.12 9.43 37.67
C LEU A 12 1.57 10.82 37.34
N LEU A 13 1.65 11.74 38.30
CA LEU A 13 1.11 13.09 38.18
C LEU A 13 2.12 14.10 38.73
N ASP A 14 2.38 15.14 37.94
CA ASP A 14 3.13 16.32 38.36
C ASP A 14 2.21 17.41 38.94
N GLN A 15 2.81 18.48 39.45
CA GLN A 15 2.08 19.61 40.05
C GLN A 15 1.03 20.26 39.12
N PHE A 16 1.15 20.10 37.80
CA PHE A 16 0.25 20.67 36.80
C PHE A 16 -0.88 19.71 36.40
N THR A 17 -0.72 18.41 36.67
CA THR A 17 -1.64 17.34 36.28
C THR A 17 -2.44 16.77 37.47
N LEU A 18 -2.13 17.17 38.71
CA LEU A 18 -2.87 16.79 39.93
C LEU A 18 -4.40 16.92 39.84
N ARG A 19 -4.92 17.89 39.06
CA ARG A 19 -6.38 18.07 38.87
C ARG A 19 -7.09 16.88 38.21
N TYR A 20 -6.34 16.00 37.54
CA TYR A 20 -6.85 14.81 36.87
C TYR A 20 -6.88 13.56 37.76
N THR A 21 -6.40 13.65 39.01
CA THR A 21 -6.37 12.54 39.98
C THR A 21 -7.70 11.80 40.09
N LYS A 22 -8.83 12.52 40.04
CA LYS A 22 -10.18 11.94 40.18
C LYS A 22 -10.65 11.12 38.96
N PHE A 23 -9.93 11.18 37.86
CA PHE A 23 -10.21 10.45 36.61
C PHE A 23 -9.23 9.30 36.38
N LEU A 24 -8.28 9.07 37.29
CA LEU A 24 -7.24 8.07 37.17
C LEU A 24 -7.37 7.06 38.31
N ASP A 25 -7.46 5.78 37.97
CA ASP A 25 -7.31 4.71 38.94
C ASP A 25 -5.81 4.48 39.18
N ILE A 26 -5.30 5.18 40.19
CA ILE A 26 -3.88 5.15 40.57
C ILE A 26 -3.45 3.74 40.98
N ASN A 27 -4.32 2.96 41.62
CA ASN A 27 -3.98 1.61 42.06
C ASN A 27 -3.89 0.66 40.86
N ALA A 28 -4.80 0.77 39.90
CA ALA A 28 -4.73 0.00 38.65
C ALA A 28 -3.50 0.39 37.82
N ALA A 29 -3.16 1.68 37.73
CA ALA A 29 -1.99 2.15 37.00
C ALA A 29 -0.66 1.65 37.62
N LEU A 30 -0.57 1.63 38.96
CA LEU A 30 0.59 1.09 39.66
C LEU A 30 0.69 -0.42 39.52
N ALA A 31 -0.44 -1.14 39.60
CA ALA A 31 -0.47 -2.59 39.37
C ALA A 31 -0.06 -2.95 37.94
N TRP A 32 -0.48 -2.16 36.94
CA TRP A 32 -0.04 -2.31 35.55
C TRP A 32 1.46 -2.04 35.39
N ILE A 33 2.01 -1.02 36.06
CA ILE A 33 3.47 -0.77 36.06
C ILE A 33 4.23 -1.92 36.72
N GLU A 34 3.73 -2.45 37.84
CA GLU A 34 4.36 -3.56 38.56
C GLU A 34 4.29 -4.88 37.76
N GLU A 35 3.18 -5.12 37.05
CA GLU A 35 3.04 -6.21 36.07
C GLU A 35 3.99 -6.03 34.87
N GLU A 36 4.09 -4.82 34.31
CA GLU A 36 5.06 -4.49 33.25
C GLU A 36 6.51 -4.62 33.73
N GLU A 37 6.82 -4.29 34.99
CA GLU A 37 8.15 -4.48 35.59
C GLU A 37 8.46 -5.97 35.85
N GLU A 38 7.47 -6.79 36.23
CA GLU A 38 7.63 -8.25 36.37
C GLU A 38 7.76 -8.96 35.00
N VAL A 39 7.06 -8.50 33.97
CA VAL A 39 7.08 -9.06 32.61
C VAL A 39 8.26 -8.54 31.79
N GLY A 40 8.69 -7.29 32.05
CA GLY A 40 9.66 -6.51 31.26
C GLY A 40 11.07 -7.09 31.17
N ASP A 41 11.43 -8.05 32.02
CA ASP A 41 12.74 -8.73 31.97
C ASP A 41 12.66 -10.16 31.40
N THR A 42 11.48 -10.64 31.02
CA THR A 42 11.33 -12.02 30.55
C THR A 42 11.35 -12.12 29.02
N VAL A 43 12.42 -12.70 28.48
CA VAL A 43 12.49 -13.05 27.06
C VAL A 43 11.57 -14.27 26.79
N PRO A 44 10.64 -14.17 25.80
CA PRO A 44 9.79 -15.27 25.35
C PRO A 44 10.55 -16.57 25.02
N GLN A 45 9.91 -17.72 25.27
CA GLN A 45 10.56 -19.04 25.11
C GLN A 45 10.94 -19.35 23.65
N ASN A 46 10.09 -18.98 22.67
CA ASN A 46 10.39 -19.14 21.25
C ASN A 46 11.72 -18.44 20.84
N ILE A 47 12.01 -17.28 21.45
CA ILE A 47 13.26 -16.54 21.22
C ILE A 47 14.45 -17.26 21.86
N LYS A 48 14.30 -17.80 23.07
CA LYS A 48 15.33 -18.61 23.72
C LYS A 48 15.65 -19.87 22.90
N ASP A 49 14.62 -20.52 22.36
CA ASP A 49 14.75 -21.71 21.52
C ASP A 49 15.36 -21.39 20.14
N ALA A 50 15.18 -20.16 19.64
CA ALA A 50 15.83 -19.68 18.42
C ALA A 50 17.33 -19.46 18.59
N PHE A 51 17.75 -19.02 19.78
CA PHE A 51 19.13 -18.66 20.06
C PHE A 51 19.66 -19.31 21.36
N PRO A 52 19.76 -20.66 21.42
CA PRO A 52 19.96 -21.43 22.66
C PRO A 52 21.30 -21.19 23.37
N ASN A 53 22.28 -20.60 22.68
CA ASN A 53 23.63 -20.33 23.20
C ASN A 53 23.94 -18.84 23.34
N THR A 54 22.91 -18.00 23.40
CA THR A 54 23.05 -16.55 23.48
C THR A 54 22.19 -16.00 24.62
N SER A 55 22.33 -14.70 24.88
CA SER A 55 21.48 -13.99 25.84
C SER A 55 20.73 -12.88 25.09
N PRO A 56 19.59 -13.20 24.47
CA PRO A 56 18.72 -12.18 23.88
C PRO A 56 18.27 -11.20 24.97
N SER A 57 18.00 -9.96 24.60
CA SER A 57 17.52 -8.92 25.52
C SER A 57 16.47 -8.05 24.86
N GLN A 58 15.60 -7.44 25.66
CA GLN A 58 14.60 -6.51 25.18
C GLN A 58 15.23 -5.16 24.82
N THR A 59 14.64 -4.47 23.85
CA THR A 59 15.04 -3.14 23.39
C THR A 59 13.87 -2.43 22.72
N THR A 60 14.09 -1.20 22.29
CA THR A 60 13.07 -0.36 21.66
C THR A 60 13.55 0.16 20.32
N LEU A 61 12.62 0.66 19.50
CA LEU A 61 12.98 1.37 18.27
C LEU A 61 13.86 2.59 18.54
N TYR A 62 13.68 3.26 19.68
CA TYR A 62 14.51 4.40 20.08
C TYR A 62 15.98 3.97 20.25
N ASP A 63 16.21 2.85 20.94
CA ASP A 63 17.55 2.31 21.14
C ASP A 63 18.18 1.77 19.85
N LEU A 64 17.38 1.14 18.98
CA LEU A 64 17.83 0.75 17.63
C LEU A 64 18.29 1.98 16.84
N LYS A 65 17.48 3.05 16.80
CA LYS A 65 17.84 4.30 16.09
C LYS A 65 19.12 4.92 16.67
N LYS A 66 19.30 4.86 17.99
CA LYS A 66 20.52 5.34 18.66
C LYS A 66 21.74 4.47 18.33
N ALA A 67 21.60 3.14 18.32
CA ALA A 67 22.65 2.21 17.91
C ALA A 67 23.04 2.44 16.44
N PHE A 68 22.05 2.57 15.55
CA PHE A 68 22.24 2.92 14.15
C PHE A 68 23.02 4.24 13.99
N ALA A 69 22.60 5.30 14.69
CA ALA A 69 23.26 6.60 14.66
C ALA A 69 24.70 6.55 15.21
N SER A 70 25.01 5.61 16.11
CA SER A 70 26.33 5.46 16.72
C SER A 70 27.27 4.50 15.97
N SER A 71 26.73 3.62 15.12
CA SER A 71 27.53 2.62 14.38
C SER A 71 28.44 3.26 13.33
N HIS A 72 29.63 2.70 13.16
CA HIS A 72 30.59 3.10 12.13
C HIS A 72 30.82 1.99 11.09
N GLN A 73 30.09 0.86 11.21
CA GLN A 73 30.19 -0.30 10.33
C GLN A 73 29.04 -0.34 9.33
N ASP A 74 29.09 -1.31 8.42
CA ASP A 74 28.00 -1.59 7.50
C ASP A 74 26.80 -2.17 8.27
N VAL A 75 25.64 -1.56 8.04
CA VAL A 75 24.35 -1.94 8.63
C VAL A 75 23.47 -2.58 7.57
N VAL A 76 22.63 -3.51 7.99
CA VAL A 76 21.56 -4.07 7.16
C VAL A 76 20.23 -3.74 7.80
N LEU A 77 19.29 -3.18 7.02
CA LEU A 77 17.89 -3.08 7.39
C LEU A 77 17.09 -4.20 6.73
N PHE A 78 16.08 -4.69 7.43
CA PHE A 78 15.24 -5.78 6.99
C PHE A 78 13.77 -5.40 6.97
N ALA A 79 13.03 -6.01 6.05
CA ALA A 79 11.59 -6.10 6.08
C ALA A 79 11.17 -7.50 5.64
N ASP A 80 10.08 -7.98 6.20
CA ASP A 80 9.45 -9.23 5.79
C ASP A 80 8.67 -9.05 4.48
N ASN A 81 8.43 -10.15 3.75
CA ASN A 81 7.83 -10.11 2.43
C ASN A 81 6.29 -10.22 2.40
N ASP A 82 5.59 -9.83 3.47
CA ASP A 82 4.13 -9.68 3.40
C ASP A 82 3.77 -8.38 2.69
N TYR A 83 3.92 -8.40 1.37
CA TYR A 83 3.77 -7.23 0.51
C TYR A 83 2.38 -6.59 0.59
N GLN A 84 1.36 -7.35 1.05
CA GLN A 84 0.02 -6.81 1.26
C GLN A 84 -0.02 -5.77 2.38
N GLU A 85 0.83 -5.94 3.39
CA GLU A 85 0.95 -5.08 4.56
C GLU A 85 1.97 -3.96 4.39
N TRP A 86 2.70 -3.93 3.27
CA TRP A 86 3.60 -2.83 2.97
C TRP A 86 2.76 -1.59 2.67
N ASP A 87 3.15 -0.46 3.24
CA ASP A 87 2.63 0.87 2.98
C ASP A 87 3.81 1.85 3.13
N TYR A 88 4.52 2.07 2.03
CA TYR A 88 5.83 2.73 2.08
C TYR A 88 5.72 4.25 1.92
N GLU A 89 4.94 4.75 0.95
CA GLU A 89 4.89 6.18 0.59
C GLU A 89 3.67 6.95 1.15
N ASP A 90 2.72 6.29 1.84
CA ASP A 90 1.55 7.00 2.36
C ASP A 90 1.94 8.18 3.28
N ASN A 91 1.37 9.35 3.02
CA ASN A 91 1.82 10.59 3.67
C ASN A 91 1.54 10.62 5.19
N GLU A 92 0.55 9.87 5.67
CA GLU A 92 0.15 9.86 7.08
C GLU A 92 0.71 8.62 7.82
N ASN A 93 0.60 7.45 7.20
CA ASN A 93 0.88 6.14 7.81
C ASN A 93 1.97 5.33 7.06
N GLY A 94 2.63 5.93 6.08
CA GLY A 94 3.67 5.27 5.31
C GLY A 94 4.98 5.11 6.10
N TRP A 95 5.75 4.09 5.78
CA TRP A 95 7.08 3.87 6.37
C TRP A 95 8.05 5.03 6.08
N GLN A 96 8.08 5.51 4.84
CA GLN A 96 9.01 6.51 4.35
C GLN A 96 8.95 7.83 5.14
N PRO A 97 7.79 8.51 5.30
CA PRO A 97 7.74 9.75 6.06
C PRO A 97 8.10 9.58 7.54
N GLN A 98 7.83 8.41 8.13
CA GLN A 98 8.07 8.15 9.55
C GLN A 98 9.51 7.75 9.86
N TYR A 99 10.17 7.02 8.97
CA TYR A 99 11.41 6.31 9.28
C TYR A 99 12.59 6.67 8.38
N MET A 100 12.38 7.01 7.11
CA MET A 100 13.47 7.17 6.14
C MET A 100 14.52 8.19 6.59
N SER A 101 14.09 9.32 7.17
CA SER A 101 14.97 10.40 7.61
C SER A 101 16.02 9.96 8.65
N HIS A 102 15.73 8.93 9.44
CA HIS A 102 16.67 8.38 10.43
C HIS A 102 17.77 7.53 9.78
N PHE A 103 17.47 6.88 8.66
CA PHE A 103 18.36 5.89 8.04
C PHE A 103 19.14 6.46 6.85
N VAL A 104 18.53 7.35 6.08
CA VAL A 104 19.12 7.96 4.88
C VAL A 104 20.43 8.71 5.18
N MET A 105 20.60 9.22 6.41
CA MET A 105 21.81 9.94 6.81
C MET A 105 23.09 9.09 6.76
N LYS A 106 22.94 7.77 6.78
CA LYS A 106 24.03 6.80 6.62
C LYS A 106 23.83 5.90 5.41
N SER A 107 23.21 6.44 4.36
CA SER A 107 23.01 5.80 3.05
C SER A 107 24.20 4.96 2.62
N HIS A 108 25.40 5.55 2.60
CA HIS A 108 26.66 4.93 2.18
C HIS A 108 27.12 3.71 3.00
N ASN A 109 26.53 3.42 4.17
CA ASN A 109 26.84 2.28 5.02
C ASN A 109 25.60 1.40 5.29
N THR A 110 24.46 1.68 4.66
CA THR A 110 23.19 1.01 4.97
C THR A 110 22.73 0.19 3.78
N SER A 111 22.66 -1.13 3.92
CA SER A 111 22.08 -2.02 2.91
C SER A 111 20.67 -2.48 3.30
N PHE A 112 19.90 -2.97 2.33
CA PHE A 112 18.53 -3.42 2.57
C PHE A 112 18.31 -4.86 2.09
N CYS A 113 17.64 -5.67 2.91
CA CYS A 113 17.39 -7.07 2.63
C CYS A 113 15.94 -7.49 2.96
N ILE A 114 15.24 -8.03 1.97
CA ILE A 114 13.88 -8.58 2.15
C ILE A 114 13.96 -10.03 2.61
N LEU A 115 13.32 -10.33 3.72
CA LEU A 115 13.21 -11.69 4.24
C LEU A 115 11.96 -12.39 3.71
N LYS A 116 12.16 -13.57 3.11
CA LYS A 116 11.07 -14.39 2.60
C LYS A 116 10.55 -15.31 3.70
N SER A 117 9.43 -14.93 4.31
CA SER A 117 8.67 -15.79 5.22
C SER A 117 7.55 -16.56 4.52
N LYS A 118 7.10 -16.10 3.34
CA LYS A 118 6.12 -16.80 2.50
C LYS A 118 6.59 -16.87 1.03
N PRO A 119 6.21 -17.90 0.25
CA PRO A 119 6.37 -17.86 -1.20
C PRO A 119 5.47 -16.75 -1.76
N ASP A 120 6.05 -15.73 -2.36
CA ASP A 120 5.28 -14.65 -2.99
C ASP A 120 5.99 -14.11 -4.22
N SER A 121 5.22 -13.55 -5.15
CA SER A 121 5.69 -12.88 -6.36
C SER A 121 5.69 -11.37 -6.16
N MET A 122 6.82 -10.73 -6.44
CA MET A 122 6.95 -9.28 -6.33
C MET A 122 6.21 -8.58 -7.47
N SER A 123 5.14 -7.86 -7.14
CA SER A 123 4.43 -6.97 -8.07
C SER A 123 5.28 -5.73 -8.41
N GLU A 124 4.91 -5.01 -9.46
CA GLU A 124 5.65 -3.80 -9.86
C GLU A 124 5.59 -2.66 -8.84
N PRO A 125 4.46 -2.39 -8.14
CA PRO A 125 4.48 -1.45 -7.02
C PRO A 125 5.56 -1.78 -5.98
N ILE A 126 5.71 -3.06 -5.64
CA ILE A 126 6.76 -3.50 -4.70
C ILE A 126 8.15 -3.33 -5.31
N LYS A 127 8.34 -3.62 -6.61
CA LYS A 127 9.62 -3.34 -7.28
C LYS A 127 9.93 -1.85 -7.31
N ALA A 128 8.93 -0.98 -7.50
CA ALA A 128 9.10 0.46 -7.45
C ALA A 128 9.56 0.92 -6.08
N ILE A 129 8.94 0.44 -4.99
CA ILE A 129 9.41 0.66 -3.61
C ILE A 129 10.85 0.19 -3.45
N CYS A 130 11.17 -1.02 -3.93
CA CYS A 130 12.54 -1.54 -3.86
C CYS A 130 13.53 -0.67 -4.63
N ARG A 131 13.17 -0.14 -5.81
CA ARG A 131 14.02 0.79 -6.58
C ARG A 131 14.23 2.10 -5.83
N GLU A 132 13.22 2.60 -5.13
CA GLU A 132 13.37 3.80 -4.32
C GLU A 132 14.30 3.57 -3.13
N ILE A 133 14.14 2.44 -2.43
CA ILE A 133 15.06 2.02 -1.37
C ILE A 133 16.48 1.90 -1.92
N ASN A 134 16.62 1.30 -3.10
CA ASN A 134 17.88 1.15 -3.79
C ASN A 134 18.57 2.48 -4.11
N ALA A 135 17.78 3.52 -4.38
CA ALA A 135 18.30 4.84 -4.72
C ALA A 135 18.96 5.56 -3.53
N TRP A 136 18.59 5.21 -2.29
CA TRP A 136 19.17 5.81 -1.09
C TRP A 136 20.04 4.87 -0.26
N ALA A 137 19.88 3.55 -0.35
CA ALA A 137 20.72 2.58 0.37
C ALA A 137 22.07 2.35 -0.32
N LYS A 138 23.09 1.91 0.43
CA LYS A 138 24.41 1.51 -0.05
C LYS A 138 24.28 0.37 -1.06
N GLY A 139 24.87 0.57 -2.24
CA GLY A 139 25.38 -0.52 -3.05
C GLY A 139 24.48 -1.00 -4.18
N ASP A 140 23.59 -0.16 -4.70
CA ASP A 140 22.83 -0.38 -5.95
C ASP A 140 21.99 -1.67 -6.02
N GLU A 141 21.88 -2.45 -4.93
CA GLU A 141 21.21 -3.74 -4.94
C GLU A 141 20.47 -4.06 -3.63
N VAL A 142 19.14 -3.94 -3.67
CA VAL A 142 18.25 -4.57 -2.69
C VAL A 142 18.39 -6.09 -2.79
N LYS A 143 18.58 -6.74 -1.64
CA LYS A 143 18.79 -8.19 -1.56
C LYS A 143 17.57 -8.92 -1.00
N THR A 144 17.56 -10.24 -1.16
CA THR A 144 16.57 -11.11 -0.54
C THR A 144 17.15 -12.44 -0.10
N ILE A 145 16.63 -12.99 0.98
CA ILE A 145 16.97 -14.32 1.50
C ILE A 145 15.77 -14.92 2.24
N SER A 146 15.69 -16.25 2.34
CA SER A 146 14.68 -16.91 3.17
C SER A 146 14.87 -16.56 4.64
N ASN A 147 13.78 -16.29 5.37
CA ASN A 147 13.84 -16.08 6.81
C ASN A 147 14.13 -17.42 7.51
N PRO A 148 15.30 -17.59 8.17
CA PRO A 148 15.66 -18.85 8.80
C PRO A 148 14.92 -19.11 10.12
N TRP A 149 14.17 -18.12 10.65
CA TRP A 149 13.47 -18.21 11.93
C TRP A 149 11.96 -18.00 11.83
N VAL A 150 11.39 -18.13 10.63
CA VAL A 150 9.95 -17.95 10.39
C VAL A 150 9.10 -18.91 11.25
N ASP A 151 9.58 -20.12 11.50
CA ASP A 151 8.93 -21.15 12.31
C ASP A 151 8.92 -20.83 13.82
N LYS A 152 9.69 -19.81 14.24
CA LYS A 152 9.79 -19.35 15.63
C LYS A 152 9.21 -17.96 15.84
N ASP A 153 8.48 -17.44 14.84
CA ASP A 153 7.90 -16.10 14.83
C ASP A 153 8.95 -15.00 15.06
N ILE A 154 10.12 -15.12 14.43
CA ILE A 154 11.18 -14.11 14.53
C ILE A 154 11.36 -13.41 13.19
N TYR A 155 11.26 -12.09 13.25
CA TYR A 155 11.28 -11.22 12.08
C TYR A 155 12.36 -10.16 12.25
N PRO A 156 13.53 -10.35 11.65
CA PRO A 156 14.61 -9.36 11.65
C PRO A 156 14.19 -7.96 11.19
N ILE A 157 14.77 -6.95 11.84
CA ILE A 157 14.56 -5.52 11.59
C ILE A 157 15.87 -4.84 11.19
N ALA A 158 16.95 -5.12 11.92
CA ALA A 158 18.26 -4.57 11.60
C ALA A 158 19.41 -5.49 12.04
N TYR A 159 20.56 -5.38 11.38
CA TYR A 159 21.83 -5.94 11.83
C TYR A 159 22.85 -4.82 11.97
N ILE A 160 23.29 -4.56 13.20
CA ILE A 160 24.16 -3.44 13.57
C ILE A 160 25.27 -3.95 14.49
N ASP A 161 26.53 -3.73 14.12
CA ASP A 161 27.72 -3.98 14.96
C ASP A 161 27.75 -5.39 15.62
N GLY A 162 27.33 -6.43 14.90
CA GLY A 162 27.32 -7.81 15.41
C GLY A 162 26.04 -8.23 16.15
N TYR A 163 25.04 -7.35 16.21
CA TYR A 163 23.75 -7.61 16.84
C TYR A 163 22.63 -7.63 15.82
N LEU A 164 21.81 -8.66 15.89
CA LEU A 164 20.54 -8.76 15.17
C LEU A 164 19.42 -8.21 16.04
N TYR A 165 18.72 -7.21 15.54
CA TYR A 165 17.50 -6.65 16.09
C TYR A 165 16.30 -7.26 15.37
N PHE A 166 15.28 -7.70 16.10
CA PHE A 166 14.15 -8.42 15.54
C PHE A 166 12.88 -8.27 16.37
N MET A 167 11.73 -8.46 15.72
CA MET A 167 10.40 -8.51 16.34
C MET A 167 9.95 -9.95 16.48
N ASN A 168 9.04 -10.19 17.43
CA ASN A 168 8.29 -11.43 17.57
C ASN A 168 6.85 -11.33 17.01
N ASN A 169 6.52 -10.22 16.34
CA ASN A 169 5.26 -10.01 15.65
C ASN A 169 5.55 -9.65 14.19
N LYS A 170 4.89 -10.34 13.28
CA LYS A 170 5.00 -10.16 11.84
C LYS A 170 4.58 -8.77 11.37
N GLU A 171 3.52 -8.21 11.94
CA GLU A 171 2.98 -6.89 11.54
C GLU A 171 4.02 -5.79 11.72
N ASN A 172 4.87 -5.93 12.74
CA ASN A 172 5.89 -4.95 13.11
C ASN A 172 7.18 -5.11 12.28
N ALA A 173 7.21 -6.03 11.31
CA ALA A 173 8.34 -6.25 10.41
C ALA A 173 8.01 -5.90 8.94
N GLN A 174 6.83 -5.34 8.68
CA GLN A 174 6.40 -4.90 7.35
C GLN A 174 6.80 -3.44 7.12
N LEU A 175 6.98 -3.02 5.87
CA LEU A 175 7.28 -1.62 5.54
C LEU A 175 6.04 -0.74 5.66
N ASN A 176 5.55 -0.50 6.88
CA ASN A 176 4.46 0.41 7.21
C ASN A 176 4.74 1.16 8.53
N ILE A 177 3.79 1.95 9.03
CA ILE A 177 3.95 2.69 10.30
C ILE A 177 4.27 1.82 11.53
N GLN A 178 3.92 0.52 11.54
CA GLN A 178 4.20 -0.37 12.68
C GLN A 178 5.62 -0.95 12.67
N TRP A 179 6.42 -0.67 11.64
CA TRP A 179 7.78 -1.21 11.53
C TRP A 179 8.64 -0.89 12.75
N GLY A 180 9.15 -1.94 13.40
CA GLY A 180 9.98 -1.88 14.59
C GLY A 180 9.29 -1.31 15.83
N ASN A 181 7.97 -1.07 15.80
CA ASN A 181 7.21 -0.54 16.93
C ASN A 181 7.02 -1.62 18.01
N ASN A 182 6.60 -1.26 19.23
CA ASN A 182 6.50 -2.15 20.41
C ASN A 182 7.85 -2.69 20.92
N THR A 183 7.80 -3.71 21.78
CA THR A 183 8.97 -4.38 22.35
C THR A 183 9.74 -5.15 21.27
N MET A 184 10.99 -4.76 21.08
CA MET A 184 11.93 -5.40 20.18
C MET A 184 12.91 -6.24 20.98
N PHE A 185 13.58 -7.19 20.32
CA PHE A 185 14.64 -7.97 20.92
C PHE A 185 15.93 -7.80 20.12
N PHE A 186 17.06 -7.97 20.78
CA PHE A 186 18.34 -8.05 20.09
C PHE A 186 19.22 -9.17 20.65
N VAL A 187 20.06 -9.72 19.79
CA VAL A 187 20.96 -10.83 20.12
C VAL A 187 22.26 -10.71 19.35
N ARG A 188 23.37 -11.12 19.95
CA ARG A 188 24.65 -11.20 19.25
C ARG A 188 24.67 -12.44 18.34
N THR A 189 24.90 -12.24 17.05
CA THR A 189 24.89 -13.32 16.06
C THR A 189 25.60 -12.89 14.77
N ASP A 190 25.80 -13.83 13.85
CA ASP A 190 26.30 -13.56 12.51
C ASP A 190 25.23 -12.86 11.65
N ASN A 191 25.67 -12.08 10.66
CA ASN A 191 24.77 -11.35 9.77
C ASN A 191 23.89 -12.31 8.94
N PRO A 192 22.56 -12.34 9.12
CA PRO A 192 21.69 -13.24 8.37
C PRO A 192 21.59 -12.91 6.88
N ALA A 193 21.99 -11.72 6.45
CA ALA A 193 22.05 -11.36 5.04
C ALA A 193 23.31 -11.92 4.33
N SER A 194 24.20 -12.62 5.05
CA SER A 194 25.38 -13.25 4.46
C SER A 194 24.97 -14.37 3.50
N GLY A 195 25.02 -14.11 2.20
CA GLY A 195 24.53 -15.03 1.16
C GLY A 195 23.18 -14.64 0.54
N ALA A 196 22.65 -13.47 0.88
CA ALA A 196 21.44 -12.94 0.24
C ALA A 196 21.66 -12.66 -1.25
N SER A 197 20.63 -12.92 -2.04
CA SER A 197 20.64 -12.76 -3.50
C SER A 197 20.15 -11.38 -3.89
N VAL A 198 20.72 -10.78 -4.95
CA VAL A 198 20.24 -9.51 -5.52
C VAL A 198 18.88 -9.71 -6.17
N ILE A 199 17.97 -8.77 -5.96
CA ILE A 199 16.67 -8.76 -6.64
C ILE A 199 16.81 -8.07 -7.99
N ASP A 200 16.33 -8.71 -9.05
CA ASP A 200 16.22 -8.06 -10.36
C ASP A 200 15.08 -7.03 -10.34
N LEU A 201 15.49 -5.75 -10.26
CA LEU A 201 14.60 -4.59 -10.29
C LEU A 201 14.58 -3.92 -11.68
N SER A 202 15.17 -4.52 -12.71
CA SER A 202 15.17 -3.92 -14.04
C SER A 202 13.74 -3.71 -14.58
N TYR A 203 13.52 -2.62 -15.32
CA TYR A 203 12.26 -2.41 -16.03
C TYR A 203 12.18 -3.43 -17.17
N LYS A 204 11.16 -4.29 -17.13
CA LYS A 204 10.91 -5.24 -18.21
C LYS A 204 10.35 -4.49 -19.43
N PRO A 205 10.64 -4.94 -20.67
CA PRO A 205 9.98 -4.41 -21.87
C PRO A 205 8.45 -4.51 -21.83
N SER A 206 7.92 -5.42 -21.01
CA SER A 206 6.49 -5.61 -20.78
C SER A 206 5.89 -4.67 -19.72
N ALA A 207 6.65 -3.70 -19.23
CA ALA A 207 6.23 -2.71 -18.23
C ALA A 207 6.58 -1.29 -18.69
N LYS A 208 5.71 -0.34 -18.40
CA LYS A 208 5.88 1.08 -18.71
C LYS A 208 5.45 1.94 -17.53
N LEU A 209 6.39 2.71 -17.01
CA LEU A 209 6.11 3.85 -16.14
C LEU A 209 5.72 5.05 -16.99
N LEU A 210 4.48 5.50 -16.84
CA LEU A 210 3.91 6.68 -17.46
C LEU A 210 3.77 7.80 -16.41
N LYS A 211 4.27 8.99 -16.75
CA LYS A 211 4.11 10.19 -15.92
C LYS A 211 3.44 11.31 -16.74
N LEU A 212 2.20 11.63 -16.40
CA LEU A 212 1.49 12.78 -16.95
C LEU A 212 2.04 14.04 -16.26
N SER A 213 2.92 14.78 -16.94
CA SER A 213 3.61 15.94 -16.39
C SER A 213 3.59 17.15 -17.33
N GLY A 214 3.84 18.33 -16.77
CA GLY A 214 3.87 19.59 -17.54
C GLY A 214 2.52 19.93 -18.18
N ASN A 215 2.55 20.59 -19.35
CA ASN A 215 1.33 21.09 -20.02
C ASN A 215 0.59 20.01 -20.83
N LYS A 216 1.25 18.91 -21.23
CA LYS A 216 0.61 17.83 -21.98
C LYS A 216 -0.40 17.12 -21.08
N TYR A 217 -1.63 16.94 -21.56
CA TYR A 217 -2.74 16.35 -20.78
C TYR A 217 -2.93 17.02 -19.42
N ARG A 218 -2.69 18.33 -19.33
CA ARG A 218 -2.97 19.09 -18.11
C ARG A 218 -4.48 19.22 -17.87
N GLU A 219 -5.23 19.29 -18.96
CA GLU A 219 -6.68 19.28 -18.99
C GLU A 219 -7.13 18.16 -19.91
N ILE A 220 -8.09 17.36 -19.45
CA ILE A 220 -8.66 16.23 -20.19
C ILE A 220 -10.15 16.16 -19.87
N SER A 221 -10.93 15.48 -20.69
CA SER A 221 -12.24 14.97 -20.26
C SER A 221 -12.12 13.53 -19.76
N THR A 222 -13.02 13.09 -18.87
CA THR A 222 -12.97 11.75 -18.25
C THR A 222 -12.86 10.62 -19.27
N ASN A 223 -13.55 10.74 -20.41
CA ASN A 223 -13.54 9.72 -21.46
C ASN A 223 -12.22 9.64 -22.25
N GLN A 224 -11.31 10.60 -22.07
CA GLN A 224 -10.03 10.64 -22.78
C GLN A 224 -8.93 9.86 -22.06
N LEU A 225 -9.09 9.53 -20.77
CA LEU A 225 -8.01 8.92 -19.99
C LEU A 225 -7.59 7.56 -20.58
N GLY A 226 -8.53 6.71 -21.00
CA GLY A 226 -8.22 5.43 -21.64
C GLY A 226 -7.36 5.58 -22.90
N ASP A 227 -7.69 6.53 -23.76
CA ASP A 227 -6.95 6.83 -24.99
C ASP A 227 -5.54 7.35 -24.71
N ILE A 228 -5.40 8.22 -23.71
CA ILE A 228 -4.11 8.75 -23.26
C ILE A 228 -3.23 7.62 -22.73
N LEU A 229 -3.78 6.74 -21.87
CA LEU A 229 -3.05 5.61 -21.34
C LEU A 229 -2.60 4.67 -22.46
N GLN A 230 -3.47 4.36 -23.42
CA GLN A 230 -3.10 3.53 -24.58
C GLN A 230 -1.97 4.17 -25.39
N THR A 231 -2.14 5.43 -25.79
CA THR A 231 -1.17 6.19 -26.60
C THR A 231 0.20 6.26 -25.94
N GLU A 232 0.24 6.51 -24.62
CA GLU A 232 1.51 6.71 -23.91
C GLU A 232 2.08 5.42 -23.31
N SER A 233 1.36 4.29 -23.40
CA SER A 233 1.81 2.98 -22.90
C SER A 233 3.00 2.38 -23.67
N GLY A 234 3.41 2.99 -24.78
CA GLY A 234 4.45 2.46 -25.65
C GLY A 234 4.03 1.19 -26.40
N GLY A 235 2.74 1.03 -26.68
CA GLY A 235 2.17 -0.10 -27.42
C GLY A 235 1.79 -1.31 -26.57
N LEU A 236 1.96 -1.24 -25.23
CA LEU A 236 1.56 -2.34 -24.35
C LEU A 236 0.05 -2.59 -24.41
N ILE A 237 -0.78 -1.55 -24.29
CA ILE A 237 -2.24 -1.72 -24.33
C ILE A 237 -2.67 -2.26 -25.71
N ASP A 238 -2.05 -1.80 -26.81
CA ASP A 238 -2.30 -2.32 -28.16
C ASP A 238 -1.95 -3.80 -28.31
N GLN A 239 -0.82 -4.22 -27.72
CA GLN A 239 -0.39 -5.61 -27.71
C GLN A 239 -1.40 -6.49 -26.98
N PHE A 240 -1.91 -6.05 -25.83
CA PHE A 240 -2.95 -6.77 -25.09
C PHE A 240 -4.25 -6.85 -25.89
N ILE A 241 -4.73 -5.73 -26.43
CA ILE A 241 -5.96 -5.69 -27.25
C ILE A 241 -5.85 -6.63 -28.44
N SER A 242 -4.71 -6.61 -29.14
CA SER A 242 -4.45 -7.49 -30.29
C SER A 242 -4.48 -8.96 -29.90
N TYR A 243 -3.86 -9.32 -28.78
CA TYR A 243 -3.90 -10.67 -28.26
C TYR A 243 -5.33 -11.10 -27.87
N ALA A 244 -6.09 -10.24 -27.18
CA ALA A 244 -7.44 -10.55 -26.74
C ALA A 244 -8.39 -10.80 -27.92
N LYS A 245 -8.29 -9.98 -28.98
CA LYS A 245 -9.02 -10.18 -30.25
C LYS A 245 -8.74 -11.54 -30.90
N GLN A 246 -7.51 -12.02 -30.83
CA GLN A 246 -7.10 -13.28 -31.46
C GLN A 246 -7.51 -14.52 -30.67
N ASN A 247 -7.64 -14.41 -29.35
CA ASN A 247 -7.88 -15.55 -28.46
C ASN A 247 -9.35 -15.71 -28.05
N ALA A 248 -10.24 -14.80 -28.48
CA ALA A 248 -11.70 -14.86 -28.37
C ALA A 248 -12.26 -15.31 -27.00
N GLY A 249 -11.53 -15.01 -25.92
CA GLY A 249 -11.89 -15.42 -24.57
C GLY A 249 -12.68 -14.33 -23.85
N LYS A 250 -13.64 -14.75 -23.01
CA LYS A 250 -14.31 -13.85 -22.07
C LYS A 250 -13.28 -13.14 -21.19
N LEU A 251 -13.37 -11.82 -21.10
CA LEU A 251 -12.47 -11.01 -20.28
C LEU A 251 -12.85 -11.14 -18.81
N ARG A 252 -11.85 -11.16 -17.93
CA ARG A 252 -12.03 -11.00 -16.48
C ARG A 252 -11.42 -9.68 -16.06
N ILE A 253 -12.27 -8.77 -15.62
CA ILE A 253 -11.90 -7.41 -15.21
C ILE A 253 -12.04 -7.33 -13.69
N SER A 254 -11.00 -6.85 -13.02
CA SER A 254 -11.05 -6.53 -11.59
C SER A 254 -10.42 -5.17 -11.36
N TYR A 255 -11.10 -4.31 -10.60
CA TYR A 255 -10.51 -3.07 -10.10
C TYR A 255 -10.45 -3.11 -8.57
N GLN A 256 -9.24 -3.05 -8.04
CA GLN A 256 -8.98 -2.96 -6.60
C GLN A 256 -8.63 -1.53 -6.21
N ASP A 257 -9.40 -0.96 -5.29
CA ASP A 257 -9.17 0.39 -4.78
C ASP A 257 -9.88 0.62 -3.45
N GLU A 258 -9.12 0.65 -2.35
CA GLU A 258 -9.63 0.97 -1.01
C GLU A 258 -10.17 2.42 -0.89
N HIS A 259 -9.91 3.28 -1.87
CA HIS A 259 -10.28 4.70 -1.88
C HIS A 259 -11.21 5.09 -3.04
N LEU A 260 -11.80 4.13 -3.76
CA LEU A 260 -12.87 4.40 -4.72
C LEU A 260 -14.17 4.79 -3.99
N LYS A 261 -14.25 6.06 -3.58
CA LYS A 261 -15.29 6.59 -2.69
C LYS A 261 -16.20 7.64 -3.35
N SER A 262 -15.79 8.26 -4.46
CA SER A 262 -16.54 9.32 -5.14
C SER A 262 -17.21 8.83 -6.43
N ILE A 263 -18.35 9.44 -6.79
CA ILE A 263 -19.08 9.12 -8.02
C ILE A 263 -18.21 9.42 -9.26
N MET A 264 -17.49 10.54 -9.23
CA MET A 264 -16.56 10.92 -10.29
C MET A 264 -15.43 9.89 -10.47
N GLY A 265 -14.92 9.32 -9.37
CA GLY A 265 -13.93 8.24 -9.42
C GLY A 265 -14.47 6.97 -10.07
N ILE A 266 -15.74 6.65 -9.84
CA ILE A 266 -16.42 5.52 -10.49
C ILE A 266 -16.54 5.77 -11.99
N ILE A 267 -17.01 6.96 -12.39
CA ILE A 267 -17.21 7.33 -13.81
C ILE A 267 -15.90 7.23 -14.60
N ILE A 268 -14.82 7.87 -14.13
CA ILE A 268 -13.55 7.86 -14.87
C ILE A 268 -12.97 6.44 -14.97
N THR A 269 -13.17 5.61 -13.94
CA THR A 269 -12.75 4.21 -13.95
C THR A 269 -13.52 3.42 -15.01
N LEU A 270 -14.85 3.53 -15.04
CA LEU A 270 -15.69 2.86 -16.04
C LEU A 270 -15.35 3.30 -17.45
N GLN A 271 -15.23 4.61 -17.70
CA GLN A 271 -14.87 5.14 -19.03
C GLN A 271 -13.47 4.73 -19.48
N THR A 272 -12.52 4.59 -18.55
CA THR A 272 -11.17 4.08 -18.85
C THR A 272 -11.21 2.61 -19.25
N ILE A 273 -11.99 1.78 -18.54
CA ILE A 273 -12.20 0.36 -18.89
C ILE A 273 -12.90 0.26 -20.25
N GLU A 274 -13.95 1.05 -20.45
CA GLU A 274 -14.77 1.11 -21.66
C GLU A 274 -13.93 1.28 -22.92
N HIS A 275 -12.99 2.23 -22.89
CA HIS A 275 -12.08 2.51 -24.01
C HIS A 275 -11.33 1.25 -24.49
N ILE A 276 -10.89 0.41 -23.56
CA ILE A 276 -10.15 -0.82 -23.87
C ILE A 276 -11.11 -1.91 -24.35
N ILE A 277 -12.22 -2.15 -23.64
CA ILE A 277 -13.11 -3.27 -23.95
C ILE A 277 -13.90 -3.07 -25.25
N LYS A 278 -14.24 -1.81 -25.60
CA LYS A 278 -14.89 -1.47 -26.89
C LYS A 278 -14.02 -1.89 -28.07
N GLN A 279 -12.70 -1.75 -27.93
CA GLN A 279 -11.78 -2.17 -28.97
C GLN A 279 -11.70 -3.69 -29.08
N ILE A 280 -11.76 -4.42 -27.97
CA ILE A 280 -11.67 -5.90 -27.96
C ILE A 280 -12.97 -6.54 -28.46
N GLY A 281 -14.13 -6.04 -28.02
CA GLY A 281 -15.45 -6.53 -28.43
C GLY A 281 -15.84 -7.90 -27.85
N SER A 282 -15.16 -8.38 -26.81
CA SER A 282 -15.45 -9.66 -26.15
C SER A 282 -16.37 -9.48 -24.95
N GLU A 283 -17.12 -10.53 -24.61
CA GLU A 283 -17.89 -10.56 -23.37
C GLU A 283 -16.96 -10.46 -22.14
N PHE A 284 -17.46 -9.96 -21.02
CA PHE A 284 -16.65 -9.77 -19.82
C PHE A 284 -17.40 -10.01 -18.51
N ASP A 285 -16.65 -10.38 -17.48
CA ASP A 285 -17.05 -10.26 -16.08
C ASP A 285 -16.27 -9.10 -15.45
N ILE A 286 -16.93 -8.27 -14.65
CA ILE A 286 -16.30 -7.18 -13.89
C ILE A 286 -16.54 -7.32 -12.40
N GLU A 287 -15.48 -7.21 -11.61
CA GLU A 287 -15.47 -7.24 -10.15
C GLU A 287 -14.82 -5.98 -9.59
N PHE A 288 -15.33 -5.50 -8.45
CA PHE A 288 -14.73 -4.39 -7.71
C PHE A 288 -14.30 -4.88 -6.33
N MET A 289 -13.01 -4.77 -6.03
CA MET A 289 -12.43 -5.11 -4.74
C MET A 289 -12.24 -3.81 -3.95
N VAL A 290 -13.13 -3.57 -3.00
CA VAL A 290 -13.21 -2.32 -2.24
C VAL A 290 -13.45 -2.57 -0.76
N GLU A 291 -13.09 -1.64 0.12
CA GLU A 291 -13.21 -1.82 1.57
C GLU A 291 -14.43 -1.12 2.19
N ILE A 292 -14.87 -1.63 3.34
CA ILE A 292 -15.88 -1.04 4.23
C ILE A 292 -15.31 0.25 4.84
N TYR A 293 -16.10 1.32 4.77
CA TYR A 293 -15.72 2.57 5.40
C TYR A 293 -16.94 3.39 5.82
N LYS A 294 -16.67 4.36 6.69
CA LYS A 294 -17.59 5.42 7.07
C LYS A 294 -16.80 6.72 7.08
N ASP A 295 -17.33 7.74 6.41
CA ASP A 295 -16.72 9.06 6.33
C ASP A 295 -17.70 10.10 6.89
N ASP A 296 -17.40 10.59 8.10
CA ASP A 296 -18.22 11.59 8.78
C ASP A 296 -18.21 12.95 8.05
N ARG A 297 -17.25 13.19 7.15
CA ARG A 297 -17.18 14.37 6.27
C ARG A 297 -17.67 14.07 4.86
N GLY A 298 -18.13 12.85 4.59
CA GLY A 298 -18.65 12.46 3.28
C GLY A 298 -19.91 13.26 2.91
N ASN A 299 -20.11 13.47 1.61
CA ASN A 299 -21.22 14.25 1.10
C ASN A 299 -21.94 13.48 -0.02
N ALA A 300 -23.15 13.00 0.26
CA ALA A 300 -23.95 12.23 -0.69
C ALA A 300 -24.46 13.08 -1.88
N ASP A 301 -24.51 14.40 -1.73
CA ASP A 301 -25.02 15.32 -2.75
C ASP A 301 -23.90 15.87 -3.66
N SER A 302 -22.67 15.35 -3.53
CA SER A 302 -21.53 15.74 -4.35
C SER A 302 -21.00 14.56 -5.16
N ILE A 303 -20.71 14.81 -6.44
CA ILE A 303 -20.05 13.81 -7.29
C ILE A 303 -18.55 13.67 -7.01
N CYS A 304 -17.92 14.71 -6.43
CA CYS A 304 -16.48 14.74 -6.15
C CYS A 304 -16.12 14.24 -4.76
N ALA A 305 -17.01 14.48 -3.78
CA ALA A 305 -16.75 14.10 -2.41
C ALA A 305 -16.85 12.59 -2.24
N ASN A 306 -16.22 12.08 -1.19
CA ASN A 306 -16.46 10.73 -0.73
C ASN A 306 -17.94 10.55 -0.41
N GLN A 307 -18.52 9.43 -0.84
CA GLN A 307 -19.81 9.00 -0.35
C GLN A 307 -19.72 8.76 1.16
N PRO A 308 -20.77 9.08 1.95
CA PRO A 308 -20.71 8.98 3.42
C PRO A 308 -20.40 7.58 3.97
N SER A 309 -20.67 6.52 3.21
CA SER A 309 -20.43 5.14 3.65
C SER A 309 -20.23 4.19 2.47
N SER A 310 -19.66 3.02 2.77
CA SER A 310 -19.50 1.93 1.80
C SER A 310 -20.83 1.49 1.18
N GLU A 311 -21.94 1.46 1.93
CA GLU A 311 -23.24 1.03 1.38
C GLU A 311 -23.74 1.99 0.30
N LYS A 312 -23.56 3.31 0.51
CA LYS A 312 -23.92 4.32 -0.48
C LYS A 312 -23.00 4.26 -1.70
N ARG A 313 -21.70 4.05 -1.48
CA ARG A 313 -20.73 3.86 -2.56
C ARG A 313 -21.05 2.62 -3.37
N ASP A 314 -21.32 1.48 -2.73
CA ASP A 314 -21.63 0.19 -3.37
C ASP A 314 -22.92 0.29 -4.20
N ALA A 315 -23.92 1.03 -3.71
CA ALA A 315 -25.14 1.31 -4.46
C ALA A 315 -24.87 2.12 -5.74
N TRP A 316 -24.06 3.18 -5.64
CA TRP A 316 -23.62 3.97 -6.81
C TRP A 316 -22.82 3.14 -7.80
N LEU A 317 -21.84 2.39 -7.31
CA LEU A 317 -20.97 1.54 -8.12
C LEU A 317 -21.79 0.47 -8.86
N THR A 318 -22.73 -0.17 -8.15
CA THR A 318 -23.66 -1.14 -8.76
C THR A 318 -24.56 -0.50 -9.81
N SER A 319 -25.17 0.65 -9.49
CA SER A 319 -26.13 1.32 -10.37
C SER A 319 -25.45 1.80 -11.67
N LEU A 320 -24.33 2.52 -11.55
CA LEU A 320 -23.60 3.05 -12.70
C LEU A 320 -23.01 1.94 -13.56
N THR A 321 -22.44 0.90 -12.95
CA THR A 321 -21.86 -0.21 -13.71
C THR A 321 -22.93 -1.00 -14.46
N LYS A 322 -24.12 -1.20 -13.88
CA LYS A 322 -25.23 -1.88 -14.57
C LYS A 322 -25.72 -1.06 -15.77
N ALA A 323 -25.97 0.23 -15.58
CA ALA A 323 -26.35 1.11 -16.69
C ALA A 323 -25.30 1.11 -17.80
N TRP A 324 -24.02 1.16 -17.44
CA TRP A 324 -22.90 1.06 -18.37
C TRP A 324 -22.85 -0.27 -19.15
N ILE A 325 -23.10 -1.40 -18.48
CA ILE A 325 -23.18 -2.71 -19.14
C ILE A 325 -24.37 -2.77 -20.11
N ASP A 326 -25.53 -2.23 -19.71
CA ASP A 326 -26.74 -2.22 -20.53
C ASP A 326 -26.51 -1.40 -21.82
N ASP A 327 -25.90 -0.22 -21.70
CA ASP A 327 -25.59 0.64 -22.85
C ASP A 327 -24.52 0.01 -23.77
N LEU A 328 -23.49 -0.63 -23.21
CA LEU A 328 -22.52 -1.40 -24.00
C LEU A 328 -23.17 -2.55 -24.79
N SER A 329 -24.14 -3.24 -24.18
CA SER A 329 -24.88 -4.30 -24.85
C SER A 329 -25.78 -3.74 -25.94
N TYR A 330 -26.44 -2.61 -25.71
CA TYR A 330 -27.36 -1.99 -26.66
C TYR A 330 -26.63 -1.36 -27.86
N GLU A 331 -25.58 -0.58 -27.59
CA GLU A 331 -24.89 0.23 -28.61
C GLU A 331 -23.79 -0.55 -29.35
N HIS A 332 -23.12 -1.47 -28.66
CA HIS A 332 -21.95 -2.16 -29.18
C HIS A 332 -22.09 -3.69 -29.26
N GLY A 333 -23.19 -4.25 -28.74
CA GLY A 333 -23.39 -5.70 -28.69
C GLY A 333 -22.44 -6.43 -27.73
N ILE A 334 -21.77 -5.70 -26.83
CA ILE A 334 -20.80 -6.25 -25.88
C ILE A 334 -21.53 -6.62 -24.59
N LYS A 335 -21.56 -7.91 -24.24
CA LYS A 335 -22.23 -8.37 -23.02
C LYS A 335 -21.28 -8.39 -21.82
N GLY A 336 -21.69 -7.73 -20.75
CA GLY A 336 -20.99 -7.73 -19.46
C GLY A 336 -21.78 -8.43 -18.37
N THR A 337 -21.10 -8.85 -17.30
CA THR A 337 -21.73 -9.26 -16.05
C THR A 337 -21.00 -8.63 -14.87
N LEU A 338 -21.74 -7.93 -14.02
CA LEU A 338 -21.22 -7.39 -12.77
C LEU A 338 -21.26 -8.48 -11.69
N ILE A 339 -20.09 -8.81 -11.15
CA ILE A 339 -19.99 -9.57 -9.89
C ILE A 339 -20.51 -8.66 -8.75
N PRO A 340 -21.38 -9.16 -7.86
CA PRO A 340 -21.97 -8.33 -6.81
C PRO A 340 -20.91 -7.54 -6.02
N VAL A 341 -21.11 -6.22 -5.94
CA VAL A 341 -20.23 -5.35 -5.16
C VAL A 341 -20.46 -5.63 -3.68
N VAL A 342 -19.45 -6.20 -3.02
CA VAL A 342 -19.45 -6.47 -1.58
C VAL A 342 -18.17 -5.89 -1.00
N SER A 343 -18.31 -4.82 -0.22
CA SER A 343 -17.17 -4.22 0.48
C SER A 343 -16.54 -5.21 1.47
N LEU A 344 -15.22 -5.38 1.39
CA LEU A 344 -14.42 -6.22 2.27
C LEU A 344 -14.09 -5.50 3.58
N ASN A 345 -13.65 -6.25 4.59
CA ASN A 345 -13.21 -5.65 5.85
C ASN A 345 -12.03 -4.68 5.62
N LYS A 346 -11.91 -3.69 6.49
CA LYS A 346 -10.79 -2.75 6.46
C LYS A 346 -9.45 -3.47 6.53
N ARG A 347 -8.46 -2.98 5.77
CA ARG A 347 -7.09 -3.50 5.72
C ARG A 347 -7.02 -4.96 5.28
N THR A 348 -7.87 -5.35 4.34
CA THR A 348 -7.79 -6.67 3.71
C THR A 348 -7.29 -6.61 2.28
N LEU A 349 -7.28 -5.40 1.70
CA LEU A 349 -6.73 -5.14 0.39
C LEU A 349 -5.35 -4.49 0.50
N THR A 350 -4.53 -4.70 -0.53
CA THR A 350 -3.24 -4.00 -0.61
C THR A 350 -3.47 -2.51 -0.81
N HIS A 351 -2.61 -1.66 -0.26
CA HIS A 351 -2.75 -0.20 -0.37
C HIS A 351 -2.71 0.29 -1.83
N TRP A 352 -1.95 -0.34 -2.74
CA TRP A 352 -1.94 0.12 -4.14
C TRP A 352 -3.23 -0.23 -4.89
N ARG A 353 -3.53 0.60 -5.89
CA ARG A 353 -4.70 0.47 -6.76
C ARG A 353 -4.30 -0.24 -8.03
N VAL A 354 -5.16 -1.10 -8.54
CA VAL A 354 -4.89 -1.81 -9.80
C VAL A 354 -6.16 -2.13 -10.56
N LEU A 355 -6.16 -1.79 -11.85
CA LEU A 355 -7.08 -2.35 -12.84
C LEU A 355 -6.40 -3.54 -13.51
N THR A 356 -7.03 -4.70 -13.40
CA THR A 356 -6.58 -5.95 -14.01
C THR A 356 -7.57 -6.38 -15.08
N ILE A 357 -7.10 -6.59 -16.31
CA ILE A 357 -7.89 -7.18 -17.40
C ILE A 357 -7.18 -8.44 -17.87
N THR A 358 -7.81 -9.60 -17.69
CA THR A 358 -7.26 -10.90 -18.07
C THR A 358 -8.02 -11.48 -19.25
N CYS A 359 -7.29 -11.96 -20.26
CA CYS A 359 -7.82 -12.73 -21.38
C CYS A 359 -6.93 -13.95 -21.61
N GLY A 360 -7.47 -15.16 -21.45
CA GLY A 360 -6.68 -16.39 -21.59
C GLY A 360 -5.44 -16.39 -20.68
N LYS A 361 -4.25 -16.51 -21.29
CA LYS A 361 -2.95 -16.50 -20.61
C LYS A 361 -2.27 -15.12 -20.54
N LYS A 362 -2.97 -14.03 -20.84
CA LYS A 362 -2.40 -12.68 -20.70
C LYS A 362 -3.22 -11.83 -19.76
N ARG A 363 -2.51 -10.99 -19.01
CA ARG A 363 -3.07 -10.01 -18.10
C ARG A 363 -2.46 -8.65 -18.36
N LEU A 364 -3.32 -7.66 -18.54
CA LEU A 364 -2.99 -6.24 -18.49
C LEU A 364 -3.26 -5.74 -17.06
N SER A 365 -2.25 -5.14 -16.44
CA SER A 365 -2.36 -4.48 -15.15
C SER A 365 -2.02 -3.00 -15.30
N ILE A 366 -2.91 -2.12 -14.84
CA ILE A 366 -2.70 -0.67 -14.79
C ILE A 366 -2.77 -0.26 -13.33
N TYR A 367 -1.68 0.28 -12.79
CA TYR A 367 -1.55 0.78 -11.43
C TYR A 367 -1.62 2.31 -11.44
N PRO A 368 -2.81 2.91 -11.22
CA PRO A 368 -2.92 4.36 -11.06
C PRO A 368 -2.44 4.77 -9.67
N ASP A 369 -1.45 5.65 -9.60
CA ASP A 369 -0.91 6.15 -8.34
C ASP A 369 -1.97 6.99 -7.60
N GLY A 370 -2.45 6.48 -6.46
CA GLY A 370 -3.58 7.01 -5.69
C GLY A 370 -4.97 6.78 -6.29
N GLY A 371 -5.11 6.00 -7.38
CA GLY A 371 -6.39 5.73 -8.06
C GLY A 371 -6.61 6.61 -9.30
N PHE A 372 -7.52 6.20 -10.20
CA PHE A 372 -7.71 6.89 -11.49
C PHE A 372 -8.11 8.37 -11.37
N ILE A 373 -8.78 8.74 -10.29
CA ILE A 373 -9.23 10.11 -10.04
C ILE A 373 -8.24 10.96 -9.26
N ASN A 374 -7.15 10.38 -8.77
CA ASN A 374 -6.19 11.08 -7.94
C ASN A 374 -5.61 12.30 -8.65
N GLU A 375 -5.46 13.40 -7.91
CA GLU A 375 -4.93 14.70 -8.38
C GLU A 375 -5.69 15.37 -9.55
N TRP A 376 -6.82 14.78 -9.98
CA TRP A 376 -7.75 15.41 -10.90
C TRP A 376 -8.76 16.27 -10.15
N ASN A 377 -9.03 17.44 -10.70
CA ASN A 377 -10.00 18.40 -10.21
C ASN A 377 -10.99 18.73 -11.33
N ILE A 378 -12.24 19.06 -10.98
CA ILE A 378 -13.23 19.49 -11.97
C ILE A 378 -12.79 20.82 -12.59
N GLY A 379 -12.54 20.79 -13.89
CA GLY A 379 -12.26 21.97 -14.69
C GLY A 379 -13.52 22.76 -15.00
N ARG A 380 -13.34 23.98 -15.54
CA ARG A 380 -14.45 24.75 -16.06
C ARG A 380 -15.04 24.01 -17.26
N GLN A 381 -16.30 23.60 -17.14
CA GLN A 381 -16.99 22.92 -18.26
C GLN A 381 -17.16 23.89 -19.44
N PRO A 382 -16.88 23.47 -20.68
CA PRO A 382 -17.00 24.34 -21.86
C PRO A 382 -18.39 24.96 -22.04
N ASN A 383 -19.43 24.21 -21.69
CA ASN A 383 -20.85 24.60 -21.74
C ASN A 383 -21.33 25.30 -20.45
N GLY A 384 -20.48 25.43 -19.42
CA GLY A 384 -20.84 25.98 -18.12
C GLY A 384 -21.71 25.06 -17.25
N GLU A 385 -21.86 23.79 -17.62
CA GLU A 385 -22.65 22.80 -16.90
C GLU A 385 -22.14 22.58 -15.47
N ARG A 386 -23.10 22.34 -14.57
CA ARG A 386 -22.85 21.92 -13.20
C ARG A 386 -23.47 20.56 -13.01
N PHE A 387 -22.67 19.64 -12.46
CA PHE A 387 -23.11 18.27 -12.26
C PHE A 387 -23.91 18.14 -10.96
N ASP A 388 -25.11 17.58 -11.08
CA ASP A 388 -25.96 17.19 -9.94
C ASP A 388 -25.96 15.67 -9.85
N VAL A 389 -25.89 15.14 -8.63
CA VAL A 389 -25.97 13.71 -8.34
C VAL A 389 -27.26 13.08 -8.90
N LYS A 390 -28.35 13.84 -9.05
CA LYS A 390 -29.62 13.35 -9.59
C LYS A 390 -29.61 13.11 -11.10
N THR A 391 -28.71 13.77 -11.82
CA THR A 391 -28.66 13.73 -13.29
C THR A 391 -27.39 13.07 -13.82
N ILE A 392 -26.43 12.77 -12.94
CA ILE A 392 -25.15 12.16 -13.32
C ILE A 392 -25.36 10.72 -13.81
N THR A 393 -24.73 10.39 -14.92
CA THR A 393 -24.74 9.08 -15.57
C THR A 393 -23.32 8.58 -15.78
N HIS A 394 -23.16 7.31 -16.15
CA HIS A 394 -21.83 6.71 -16.33
C HIS A 394 -21.10 7.27 -17.57
N ASP A 395 -21.84 7.76 -18.57
CA ASP A 395 -21.35 8.34 -19.82
C ASP A 395 -21.15 9.87 -19.73
N THR A 396 -21.45 10.49 -18.57
CA THR A 396 -21.26 11.92 -18.39
C THR A 396 -19.78 12.28 -18.60
N ASN A 397 -19.52 13.19 -19.54
CA ASN A 397 -18.18 13.62 -19.88
C ASN A 397 -17.79 14.84 -19.04
N ILE A 398 -16.93 14.65 -18.05
CA ILE A 398 -16.53 15.69 -17.10
C ILE A 398 -15.18 16.25 -17.52
N HIS A 399 -15.09 17.57 -17.74
CA HIS A 399 -13.80 18.24 -17.95
C HIS A 399 -13.01 18.29 -16.65
N LEU A 400 -11.76 17.84 -16.69
CA LEU A 400 -10.84 17.69 -15.57
C LEU A 400 -9.55 18.47 -15.83
N PHE A 401 -8.90 18.89 -14.76
CA PHE A 401 -7.55 19.42 -14.79
C PHE A 401 -6.72 18.90 -13.63
N ARG A 402 -5.40 18.81 -13.84
CA ARG A 402 -4.43 18.43 -12.80
C ARG A 402 -3.49 19.57 -12.48
N ASN A 403 -3.14 19.68 -11.19
CA ASN A 403 -2.13 20.62 -10.69
C ASN A 403 -0.80 19.93 -10.34
N LYS A 404 -0.84 18.60 -10.19
CA LYS A 404 0.33 17.78 -9.92
C LYS A 404 0.56 16.81 -11.06
N ASP A 405 1.72 16.18 -11.02
CA ASP A 405 2.03 15.06 -11.90
C ASP A 405 1.25 13.83 -11.45
N ILE A 406 0.77 13.03 -12.41
CA ILE A 406 0.04 11.79 -12.14
C ILE A 406 0.83 10.64 -12.75
N LYS A 407 0.97 9.55 -11.99
CA LYS A 407 1.77 8.40 -12.37
C LYS A 407 0.87 7.18 -12.61
N PHE A 408 1.22 6.41 -13.64
CA PHE A 408 0.61 5.12 -13.95
C PHE A 408 1.71 4.11 -14.28
N ASP A 409 1.66 2.92 -13.68
CA ASP A 409 2.47 1.79 -14.14
C ASP A 409 1.59 0.84 -14.95
N ILE A 410 1.96 0.57 -16.20
CA ILE A 410 1.20 -0.27 -17.14
C ILE A 410 2.03 -1.50 -17.48
N ILE A 411 1.45 -2.69 -17.35
CA ILE A 411 2.19 -3.96 -17.47
C ILE A 411 1.35 -4.99 -18.20
N ILE A 412 2.01 -5.78 -19.06
CA ILE A 412 1.45 -7.03 -19.56
C ILE A 412 2.28 -8.19 -19.01
N GLU A 413 1.59 -9.23 -18.55
CA GLU A 413 2.20 -10.44 -18.04
C GLU A 413 1.51 -11.67 -18.61
N ASP A 414 2.25 -12.78 -18.66
CA ASP A 414 1.69 -14.10 -18.96
C ASP A 414 1.20 -14.74 -17.64
N CYS A 415 0.04 -15.41 -17.69
CA CYS A 415 -0.67 -15.98 -16.55
C CYS A 415 -0.65 -17.51 -16.54
#